data_AF-A0AAN2D6Q2-F1
#
_entry.id   AF-A0AAN2D6Q2-F1
#
_cell.length_a   1.000
_cell.length_b   1.000
_cell.length_c   1.000
_cell.angle_alpha   90.00
_cell.angle_beta   90.00
_cell.angle_gamma   90.00
#
_symmetry.space_group_name_H-M   'P 1'
#
loop_
_entity.id
_entity.type
_entity.pdbx_description
1 polymer ?
#
loop_
_entity_poly.entity_id
_entity_poly.type
_entity_poly.pdbx_seq_one_letter_code
_entity_poly.pdbx_strand_id
1 'polypeptide(L)'
;MLLIKISFNKLMLFSKASHSRFMACLILLYIFNYRCWTQGIFARWTDNPNIEDLIQAQQEHPLFDDFWKQRQVPLSQIKTPLLTCASWSTQGLHNRGSFEGFKQAASEEKWLYVHGRKEWESYYARENLERQKSFFDFYLKEENSDWKDTPHVIYEVRDQFYKGEFKSAFPLPNTEYTPLYLNAENHTLNHAKISSAHVAQYDSEDKRQDVSFKYTFDKDTELVGNMNLKLWVSTTDSDDMDLFAGIKKLDRRGNEVNFPDFNHIENGQVATGWLRVSHRELDQEKSTIAQPWHKHETELKLSQDEIVPVEIELLPSDTLFKQGETLEVVVKGSEIVIGNSTPGMKTRYEHEETVNKGMHMIYTGGKYDSQLIIPIVN
;
A
#
# COMPACT_ATOMS: atom_id res chain seq x y z
N MET A 1 -29.75 33.24 18.49
CA MET A 1 -28.88 33.87 19.51
C MET A 1 -28.92 33.04 20.78
N LEU A 2 -28.08 32.00 20.88
CA LEU A 2 -27.47 31.52 22.12
C LEU A 2 -26.33 30.58 21.72
N LEU A 3 -25.15 31.17 21.53
CA LEU A 3 -23.88 30.48 21.30
C LEU A 3 -23.41 29.90 22.63
N ILE A 4 -23.43 28.57 22.76
CA ILE A 4 -22.66 27.90 23.81
C ILE A 4 -21.32 27.50 23.18
N LYS A 5 -20.33 28.38 23.36
CA LYS A 5 -18.90 28.09 23.19
C LYS A 5 -18.52 27.02 24.21
N ILE A 6 -18.49 25.74 23.80
CA ILE A 6 -17.80 24.71 24.57
C ILE A 6 -16.33 24.76 24.16
N SER A 7 -15.52 25.20 25.12
CA SER A 7 -14.06 25.23 25.05
C SER A 7 -13.50 23.84 24.73
N PHE A 8 -12.63 23.77 23.72
CA PHE A 8 -11.92 22.59 23.22
C PHE A 8 -10.89 21.99 24.22
N ASN A 9 -10.80 22.50 25.45
CA ASN A 9 -9.74 22.14 26.41
C ASN A 9 -10.08 21.02 27.41
N LYS A 10 -11.18 20.27 27.26
CA LYS A 10 -11.59 19.28 28.28
C LYS A 10 -12.06 17.91 27.78
N LEU A 11 -11.86 17.56 26.51
CA LEU A 11 -12.23 16.24 25.98
C LEU A 11 -11.02 15.41 25.54
N MET A 12 -10.00 15.28 26.40
CA MET A 12 -8.92 14.32 26.19
C MET A 12 -8.25 13.88 27.50
N LEU A 13 -9.07 13.59 28.51
CA LEU A 13 -8.65 12.91 29.73
C LEU A 13 -9.43 11.60 29.85
N PHE A 14 -9.04 10.61 29.05
CA PHE A 14 -9.42 9.22 29.28
C PHE A 14 -8.18 8.34 29.30
N SER A 15 -7.81 7.94 30.53
CA SER A 15 -7.19 6.68 30.94
C SER A 15 -6.06 6.08 30.08
N LYS A 16 -4.93 5.78 30.74
CA LYS A 16 -3.72 5.07 30.25
C LYS A 16 -3.96 3.73 29.50
N ALA A 17 -5.19 3.27 29.32
CA ALA A 17 -5.54 2.06 28.58
C ALA A 17 -6.10 2.32 27.16
N SER A 18 -6.25 3.58 26.73
CA SER A 18 -6.93 3.95 25.47
C SER A 18 -6.00 4.32 24.30
N HIS A 19 -4.70 4.52 24.56
CA HIS A 19 -3.74 4.94 23.53
C HIS A 19 -3.11 3.77 22.76
N SER A 20 -3.44 2.52 23.10
CA SER A 20 -2.85 1.31 22.52
C SER A 20 -3.74 0.58 21.52
N ARG A 21 -4.79 1.21 20.98
CA ARG A 21 -5.80 0.50 20.13
C ARG A 21 -6.06 1.07 18.73
N PHE A 22 -5.15 1.88 18.18
CA PHE A 22 -5.27 2.39 16.80
C PHE A 22 -3.99 2.23 15.96
N MET A 23 -3.23 1.16 16.18
CA MET A 23 -2.01 0.87 15.41
C MET A 23 -2.08 -0.56 14.85
N ALA A 24 -3.00 -0.79 13.92
CA ALA A 24 -3.04 -2.03 13.16
C ALA A 24 -2.25 -1.84 11.85
N CYS A 25 -1.16 -2.61 11.75
CA CYS A 25 -0.42 -2.97 10.54
C CYS A 25 0.52 -1.90 9.96
N LEU A 26 1.75 -1.95 10.41
CA LEU A 26 2.88 -1.41 9.67
C LEU A 26 3.98 -2.47 9.82
N ILE A 27 4.38 -3.16 8.76
CA ILE A 27 5.59 -4.01 8.81
C ILE A 27 6.51 -3.60 7.67
N LEU A 28 5.96 -3.20 6.52
CA LEU A 28 6.72 -2.57 5.43
C LEU A 28 6.89 -1.05 5.57
N LEU A 29 6.20 -0.42 6.52
CA LEU A 29 6.11 1.05 6.63
C LEU A 29 6.94 1.65 7.77
N TYR A 30 7.54 0.83 8.63
CA TYR A 30 8.15 1.31 9.86
C TYR A 30 9.49 2.02 9.66
N ILE A 31 10.16 1.86 8.52
CA ILE A 31 11.50 2.44 8.35
C ILE A 31 11.47 3.93 7.97
N PHE A 32 10.32 4.52 7.55
CA PHE A 32 10.37 5.88 6.97
C PHE A 32 9.22 6.86 7.30
N ASN A 33 8.07 6.42 7.83
CA ASN A 33 6.84 7.22 7.73
C ASN A 33 6.42 8.11 8.93
N TYR A 34 7.11 8.06 10.08
CA TYR A 34 6.59 8.65 11.32
C TYR A 34 7.17 10.00 11.73
N ARG A 35 8.23 10.47 11.06
CA ARG A 35 9.05 11.57 11.59
C ARG A 35 8.26 12.87 11.82
N CYS A 36 7.41 13.28 10.88
CA CYS A 36 6.62 14.51 11.03
C CYS A 36 5.58 14.42 12.16
N TRP A 37 4.92 13.26 12.33
CA TRP A 37 3.90 13.08 13.37
C TRP A 37 4.54 13.02 14.76
N THR A 38 5.62 12.24 14.91
CA THR A 38 6.38 12.15 16.16
C THR A 38 6.94 13.52 16.56
N GLN A 39 7.52 14.26 15.61
CA GLN A 39 7.96 15.64 15.85
C GLN A 39 6.81 16.56 16.26
N GLY A 40 5.63 16.43 15.65
CA GLY A 40 4.43 17.19 16.04
C GLY A 40 3.93 16.87 17.45
N ILE A 41 4.05 15.61 17.88
CA ILE A 41 3.74 15.16 19.24
C ILE A 41 4.73 15.78 20.23
N PHE A 42 6.05 15.63 20.00
CA PHE A 42 7.07 16.22 20.87
C PHE A 42 6.98 17.76 20.91
N ALA A 43 6.68 18.42 19.78
CA ALA A 43 6.51 19.86 19.74
C ALA A 43 5.29 20.36 20.55
N ARG A 44 4.24 19.54 20.70
CA ARG A 44 3.05 19.85 21.50
C ARG A 44 3.23 19.52 22.99
N TRP A 45 4.10 18.56 23.31
CA TRP A 45 4.31 18.04 24.66
C TRP A 45 5.80 17.87 24.96
N THR A 46 6.53 18.99 24.96
CA THR A 46 8.01 19.07 24.94
C THR A 46 8.75 18.38 26.09
N ASP A 47 8.10 18.15 27.23
CA ASP A 47 8.75 17.68 28.46
C ASP A 47 8.03 16.46 29.08
N ASN A 48 7.33 15.67 28.26
CA ASN A 48 6.64 14.48 28.76
C ASN A 48 7.56 13.25 28.69
N PRO A 49 8.11 12.75 29.82
CA PRO A 49 9.00 11.59 29.83
C PRO A 49 8.28 10.27 29.50
N ASN A 50 6.96 10.30 29.30
CA ASN A 50 6.17 9.12 28.93
C ASN A 50 5.95 9.01 27.41
N ILE A 51 6.50 9.91 26.60
CA ILE A 51 6.45 9.79 25.14
C ILE A 51 7.64 8.94 24.72
N GLU A 52 7.34 7.78 24.13
CA GLU A 52 8.36 6.91 23.55
C GLU A 52 9.01 7.57 22.34
N ASP A 53 10.35 7.53 22.28
CA ASP A 53 11.11 8.06 21.15
C ASP A 53 11.12 7.05 19.99
N LEU A 54 10.09 7.13 19.16
CA LEU A 54 9.98 6.31 17.95
C LEU A 54 10.96 6.71 16.85
N ILE A 55 11.63 7.87 16.94
CA ILE A 55 12.70 8.24 15.99
C ILE A 55 13.94 7.40 16.29
N GLN A 56 14.34 7.37 17.57
CA GLN A 56 15.47 6.55 18.00
C GLN A 56 15.18 5.06 17.78
N ALA A 57 13.98 4.60 18.14
CA ALA A 57 13.60 3.20 17.95
C ALA A 57 13.66 2.76 16.48
N GLN A 58 13.29 3.62 15.53
CA GLN A 58 13.42 3.34 14.10
C GLN A 58 14.88 3.14 13.66
N GLN A 59 15.81 3.89 14.26
CA GLN A 59 17.24 3.78 13.95
C GLN A 59 17.86 2.51 14.57
N GLU A 60 17.46 2.17 15.79
CA GLU A 60 18.01 1.03 16.54
C GLU A 60 17.40 -0.32 16.13
N HIS A 61 16.18 -0.32 15.58
CA HIS A 61 15.46 -1.52 15.18
C HIS A 61 15.19 -1.53 13.66
N PRO A 62 16.20 -1.75 12.80
CA PRO A 62 16.03 -1.72 11.34
C PRO A 62 15.35 -2.98 10.76
N LEU A 63 15.25 -4.05 11.53
CA LEU A 63 14.66 -5.35 11.17
C LEU A 63 13.35 -5.58 11.94
N PHE A 64 12.52 -6.55 11.53
CA PHE A 64 11.30 -6.94 12.25
C PHE A 64 11.63 -7.84 13.45
N ASP A 65 12.31 -7.25 14.43
CA ASP A 65 12.72 -7.88 15.67
C ASP A 65 11.63 -7.86 16.75
N ASP A 66 11.98 -8.24 17.97
CA ASP A 66 11.04 -8.33 19.08
C ASP A 66 10.39 -6.98 19.45
N PHE A 67 11.06 -5.85 19.17
CA PHE A 67 10.49 -4.53 19.39
C PHE A 67 9.31 -4.29 18.45
N TRP A 68 9.45 -4.62 17.17
CA TRP A 68 8.37 -4.44 16.19
C TRP A 68 7.31 -5.54 16.26
N LYS A 69 7.68 -6.79 16.59
CA LYS A 69 6.72 -7.88 16.81
C LYS A 69 5.69 -7.53 17.90
N GLN A 70 6.10 -6.85 18.96
CA GLN A 70 5.19 -6.38 20.01
C GLN A 70 4.18 -5.32 19.54
N ARG A 71 4.47 -4.65 18.42
CA ARG A 71 3.61 -3.63 17.80
C ARG A 71 2.74 -4.19 16.67
N GLN A 72 2.98 -5.43 16.25
CA GLN A 72 2.05 -6.14 15.40
C GLN A 72 0.88 -6.65 16.22
N VAL A 73 -0.31 -6.11 15.97
CA VAL A 73 -1.54 -6.57 16.63
C VAL A 73 -1.81 -8.03 16.28
N PRO A 74 -2.10 -8.91 17.26
CA PRO A 74 -2.52 -10.29 16.98
C PRO A 74 -3.99 -10.30 16.49
N LEU A 75 -4.19 -9.93 15.22
CA LEU A 75 -5.50 -9.65 14.61
C LEU A 75 -6.49 -10.81 14.70
N SER A 76 -6.01 -12.06 14.66
CA SER A 76 -6.84 -13.26 14.80
C SER A 76 -7.54 -13.41 16.17
N GLN A 77 -7.14 -12.62 17.17
CA GLN A 77 -7.82 -12.61 18.47
C GLN A 77 -9.09 -11.73 18.48
N ILE A 78 -9.30 -10.92 17.44
CA ILE A 78 -10.45 -10.00 17.36
C ILE A 78 -11.71 -10.77 16.99
N LYS A 79 -12.69 -10.81 17.92
CA LYS A 79 -14.00 -11.45 17.74
C LYS A 79 -15.19 -10.48 17.73
N THR A 80 -14.95 -9.21 18.07
CA THR A 80 -15.98 -8.16 18.12
C THR A 80 -16.56 -7.92 16.73
N PRO A 81 -17.89 -7.72 16.58
CA PRO A 81 -18.47 -7.29 15.31
C PRO A 81 -17.71 -6.11 14.71
N LEU A 82 -17.41 -6.18 13.42
CA LEU A 82 -16.41 -5.33 12.79
C LEU A 82 -16.96 -4.61 11.56
N LEU A 83 -16.87 -3.28 11.54
CA LEU A 83 -17.02 -2.48 10.33
C LEU A 83 -15.68 -1.80 10.03
N THR A 84 -15.00 -2.26 8.98
CA THR A 84 -13.70 -1.73 8.55
C THR A 84 -13.87 -0.78 7.37
N CYS A 85 -13.17 0.35 7.41
CA CYS A 85 -12.94 1.20 6.25
C CYS A 85 -11.50 1.02 5.76
N ALA A 86 -11.33 0.75 4.47
CA ALA A 86 -10.05 0.83 3.79
C ALA A 86 -10.12 1.90 2.69
N SER A 87 -8.98 2.45 2.29
CA SER A 87 -8.92 3.38 1.18
C SER A 87 -7.77 3.05 0.25
N TRP A 88 -8.05 3.08 -1.04
CA TRP A 88 -7.06 2.96 -2.10
C TRP A 88 -6.08 4.15 -2.09
N SER A 89 -6.48 5.24 -1.45
CA SER A 89 -5.79 6.54 -1.41
C SER A 89 -4.82 6.70 -0.25
N THR A 90 -4.65 5.67 0.60
CA THR A 90 -3.81 5.72 1.80
C THR A 90 -2.70 4.66 1.78
N GLN A 91 -2.28 4.28 0.56
CA GLN A 91 -1.12 3.44 0.32
C GLN A 91 0.13 4.12 0.86
N GLY A 92 0.91 3.42 1.68
CA GLY A 92 1.99 4.05 2.44
C GLY A 92 1.64 4.36 3.90
N LEU A 93 0.40 4.16 4.37
CA LEU A 93 0.07 4.32 5.79
C LEU A 93 -0.97 3.29 6.28
N HIS A 94 -2.26 3.56 6.07
CA HIS A 94 -3.34 2.77 6.66
C HIS A 94 -3.86 1.64 5.75
N ASN A 95 -3.70 1.77 4.43
CA ASN A 95 -4.29 0.86 3.43
C ASN A 95 -4.03 -0.63 3.75
N ARG A 96 -2.75 -1.06 3.80
CA ARG A 96 -2.38 -2.47 4.07
C ARG A 96 -3.04 -2.99 5.35
N GLY A 97 -3.09 -2.14 6.37
CA GLY A 97 -3.63 -2.48 7.68
C GLY A 97 -5.11 -2.65 7.80
N SER A 98 -5.85 -1.80 7.11
CA SER A 98 -7.28 -1.97 7.01
C SER A 98 -7.62 -3.33 6.37
N PHE A 99 -6.91 -3.70 5.29
CA PHE A 99 -7.12 -5.02 4.66
C PHE A 99 -6.70 -6.19 5.54
N GLU A 100 -5.52 -6.16 6.16
CA GLU A 100 -5.09 -7.23 7.07
C GLU A 100 -6.02 -7.37 8.28
N GLY A 101 -6.49 -6.26 8.84
CA GLY A 101 -7.45 -6.24 9.95
C GLY A 101 -8.75 -6.97 9.60
N PHE A 102 -9.34 -6.64 8.44
CA PHE A 102 -10.54 -7.31 7.97
C PHE A 102 -10.30 -8.80 7.64
N LYS A 103 -9.20 -9.12 6.93
CA LYS A 103 -8.88 -10.50 6.53
C LYS A 103 -8.64 -11.41 7.74
N GLN A 104 -7.81 -10.97 8.68
CA GLN A 104 -7.31 -11.81 9.77
C GLN A 104 -8.22 -11.84 11.00
N ALA A 105 -9.11 -10.86 11.21
CA ALA A 105 -10.03 -10.88 12.34
C ALA A 105 -10.89 -12.15 12.34
N ALA A 106 -10.96 -12.82 13.49
CA ALA A 106 -11.80 -14.01 13.73
C ALA A 106 -13.26 -13.66 14.05
N SER A 107 -13.68 -12.44 13.71
CA SER A 107 -15.05 -11.97 13.93
C SER A 107 -15.99 -12.67 12.95
N GLU A 108 -17.06 -13.27 13.46
CA GLU A 108 -18.08 -13.94 12.65
C GLU A 108 -18.90 -12.93 11.82
N GLU A 109 -19.02 -11.71 12.34
CA GLU A 109 -19.78 -10.62 11.77
C GLU A 109 -18.85 -9.46 11.40
N LYS A 110 -18.40 -9.41 10.14
CA LYS A 110 -17.47 -8.40 9.67
C LYS A 110 -17.82 -7.84 8.29
N TRP A 111 -17.68 -6.53 8.14
CA TRP A 111 -17.95 -5.77 6.91
C TRP A 111 -16.75 -4.90 6.53
N LEU A 112 -16.52 -4.75 5.23
CA LEU A 112 -15.48 -3.93 4.64
C LEU A 112 -16.10 -2.93 3.66
N TYR A 113 -15.83 -1.65 3.88
CA TYR A 113 -16.11 -0.57 2.94
C TYR A 113 -14.79 -0.01 2.40
N VAL A 114 -14.65 0.06 1.08
CA VAL A 114 -13.44 0.54 0.42
C VAL A 114 -13.76 1.65 -0.57
N HIS A 115 -12.99 2.73 -0.52
CA HIS A 115 -13.15 3.87 -1.42
C HIS A 115 -11.80 4.42 -1.92
N GLY A 116 -11.83 5.07 -3.07
CA GLY A 116 -10.70 5.74 -3.72
C GLY A 116 -10.71 7.25 -3.52
N ARG A 117 -11.20 7.71 -2.35
CA ARG A 117 -11.43 9.13 -2.03
C ARG A 117 -10.62 9.59 -0.81
N LYS A 118 -10.62 10.89 -0.52
CA LYS A 118 -9.93 11.48 0.65
C LYS A 118 -10.45 10.89 1.97
N GLU A 119 -9.54 10.74 2.93
CA GLU A 119 -9.76 9.97 4.17
C GLU A 119 -10.84 10.58 5.06
N TRP A 120 -10.59 11.78 5.62
CA TRP A 120 -11.53 12.42 6.56
C TRP A 120 -12.80 12.92 5.88
N GLU A 121 -12.71 13.33 4.62
CA GLU A 121 -13.89 13.69 3.82
C GLU A 121 -14.88 12.52 3.77
N SER A 122 -14.39 11.32 3.47
CA SER A 122 -15.23 10.12 3.37
C SER A 122 -15.76 9.70 4.74
N TYR A 123 -14.94 9.80 5.79
CA TYR A 123 -15.39 9.49 7.16
C TYR A 123 -16.57 10.36 7.61
N TYR A 124 -16.53 11.66 7.30
CA TYR A 124 -17.58 12.63 7.67
C TYR A 124 -18.69 12.77 6.62
N ALA A 125 -18.58 12.13 5.47
CA ALA A 125 -19.63 12.13 4.46
C ALA A 125 -20.93 11.57 5.04
N ARG A 126 -22.06 12.22 4.74
CA ARG A 126 -23.35 11.90 5.37
C ARG A 126 -23.73 10.43 5.21
N GLU A 127 -23.51 9.86 4.03
CA GLU A 127 -23.75 8.45 3.73
C GLU A 127 -22.95 7.49 4.65
N ASN A 128 -21.70 7.82 4.96
CA ASN A 128 -20.86 6.99 5.81
C ASN A 128 -21.16 7.20 7.29
N LEU A 129 -21.63 8.38 7.68
CA LEU A 129 -22.17 8.61 9.03
C LEU A 129 -23.46 7.80 9.25
N GLU A 130 -24.37 7.75 8.27
CA GLU A 130 -25.57 6.91 8.37
C GLU A 130 -25.23 5.41 8.36
N ARG A 131 -24.22 4.98 7.59
CA ARG A 131 -23.68 3.61 7.65
C ARG A 131 -23.14 3.26 9.05
N GLN A 132 -22.29 4.13 9.61
CA GLN A 132 -21.73 3.96 10.96
C GLN A 132 -22.85 3.90 12.01
N LYS A 133 -23.83 4.79 11.91
CA LYS A 133 -25.00 4.83 12.79
C LYS A 133 -25.81 3.54 12.70
N SER A 134 -26.11 3.05 11.49
CA SER A 134 -26.87 1.81 11.30
C SER A 134 -26.16 0.60 11.93
N PHE A 135 -24.85 0.46 11.71
CA PHE A 135 -24.04 -0.59 12.36
C PHE A 135 -24.10 -0.49 13.89
N PHE A 136 -23.90 0.70 14.46
CA PHE A 136 -23.91 0.88 15.90
C PHE A 136 -25.30 0.76 16.53
N ASP A 137 -26.36 1.20 15.85
CA ASP A 137 -27.73 1.00 16.34
C ASP A 137 -28.05 -0.50 16.42
N PHE A 138 -27.65 -1.30 15.43
CA PHE A 138 -27.83 -2.75 15.45
C PHE A 138 -27.10 -3.42 16.62
N TYR A 139 -25.80 -3.14 16.83
CA TYR A 139 -25.00 -3.86 17.84
C TYR A 139 -25.02 -3.25 19.25
N LEU A 140 -25.13 -1.92 19.37
CA LEU A 140 -25.04 -1.23 20.67
C LEU A 140 -26.40 -0.90 21.27
N LYS A 141 -27.44 -0.73 20.44
CA LYS A 141 -28.83 -0.56 20.92
C LYS A 141 -29.65 -1.83 20.80
N GLU A 142 -29.12 -2.87 20.17
CA GLU A 142 -29.84 -4.12 19.89
C GLU A 142 -31.12 -3.85 19.07
N GLU A 143 -31.08 -2.82 18.21
CA GLU A 143 -32.20 -2.48 17.34
C GLU A 143 -32.35 -3.53 16.24
N ASN A 144 -33.55 -4.09 16.10
CA ASN A 144 -33.86 -5.05 15.04
C ASN A 144 -34.00 -4.32 13.69
N SER A 145 -32.86 -3.92 13.14
CA SER A 145 -32.71 -3.27 11.85
C SER A 145 -32.10 -4.23 10.82
N ASP A 146 -32.23 -3.87 9.54
CA ASP A 146 -31.78 -4.68 8.41
C ASP A 146 -30.26 -4.58 8.17
N TRP A 147 -29.45 -4.20 9.18
CA TRP A 147 -28.00 -4.02 9.02
C TRP A 147 -27.33 -5.26 8.41
N LYS A 148 -27.75 -6.46 8.84
CA LYS A 148 -27.20 -7.74 8.36
C LYS A 148 -27.43 -8.01 6.87
N ASP A 149 -28.33 -7.28 6.22
CA ASP A 149 -28.53 -7.36 4.77
C ASP A 149 -27.43 -6.63 3.99
N THR A 150 -26.58 -5.84 4.68
CA THR A 150 -25.44 -5.16 4.08
C THR A 150 -24.44 -6.19 3.53
N PRO A 151 -24.02 -6.09 2.26
CA PRO A 151 -22.96 -6.93 1.71
C PRO A 151 -21.68 -6.81 2.52
N HIS A 152 -21.03 -7.94 2.80
CA HIS A 152 -19.81 -7.98 3.62
C HIS A 152 -18.65 -7.18 3.01
N VAL A 153 -18.61 -7.00 1.68
CA VAL A 153 -17.64 -6.14 1.02
C VAL A 153 -18.37 -5.18 0.08
N ILE A 154 -18.08 -3.88 0.23
CA ILE A 154 -18.45 -2.83 -0.71
C ILE A 154 -17.16 -2.11 -1.09
N TYR A 155 -16.89 -1.97 -2.38
CA TYR A 155 -15.65 -1.36 -2.87
C TYR A 155 -15.92 -0.49 -4.09
N GLU A 156 -15.22 0.64 -4.19
CA GLU A 156 -15.13 1.40 -5.43
C GLU A 156 -14.25 0.65 -6.45
N VAL A 157 -14.63 0.74 -7.73
CA VAL A 157 -13.82 0.47 -8.93
C VAL A 157 -13.49 1.81 -9.59
N ARG A 158 -12.27 2.30 -9.41
CA ARG A 158 -11.76 3.59 -9.87
C ARG A 158 -11.52 3.58 -11.37
N ASP A 159 -12.00 4.62 -12.05
CA ASP A 159 -11.73 4.89 -13.47
C ASP A 159 -10.78 6.09 -13.63
N GLN A 160 -11.05 7.16 -12.89
CA GLN A 160 -10.26 8.40 -12.85
C GLN A 160 -10.36 9.04 -11.46
N PHE A 161 -9.64 10.15 -11.22
CA PHE A 161 -9.80 10.94 -10.00
C PHE A 161 -11.28 11.20 -9.66
N TYR A 162 -11.72 10.69 -8.51
CA TYR A 162 -13.09 10.81 -7.98
C TYR A 162 -14.21 10.25 -8.90
N LYS A 163 -13.86 9.44 -9.89
CA LYS A 163 -14.80 8.73 -10.75
C LYS A 163 -14.58 7.24 -10.62
N GLY A 164 -15.61 6.54 -10.20
CA GLY A 164 -15.62 5.10 -10.05
C GLY A 164 -17.03 4.59 -9.76
N GLU A 165 -17.20 3.28 -9.88
CA GLU A 165 -18.45 2.60 -9.58
C GLU A 165 -18.31 1.84 -8.26
N PHE A 166 -19.28 1.97 -7.35
CA PHE A 166 -19.30 1.14 -6.16
C PHE A 166 -19.95 -0.20 -6.46
N LYS A 167 -19.23 -1.28 -6.18
CA LYS A 167 -19.69 -2.66 -6.30
C LYS A 167 -19.76 -3.30 -4.92
N SER A 168 -20.51 -4.39 -4.84
CA SER A 168 -20.61 -5.21 -3.64
C SER A 168 -20.25 -6.64 -3.95
N ALA A 169 -19.56 -7.30 -3.02
CA ALA A 169 -19.21 -8.70 -3.13
C ALA A 169 -19.53 -9.45 -1.83
N PHE A 170 -20.21 -10.58 -1.97
CA PHE A 170 -20.26 -11.61 -0.95
C PHE A 170 -20.60 -12.98 -1.58
N PRO A 171 -19.65 -13.93 -1.67
CA PRO A 171 -18.21 -13.83 -1.35
C PRO A 171 -17.45 -12.81 -2.21
N LEU A 172 -16.16 -12.60 -1.93
CA LEU A 172 -15.26 -11.82 -2.81
C LEU A 172 -15.39 -12.29 -4.27
N PRO A 173 -15.26 -11.39 -5.27
CA PRO A 173 -15.34 -11.77 -6.68
C PRO A 173 -14.32 -12.87 -6.98
N ASN A 174 -14.62 -13.74 -7.94
CA ASN A 174 -13.63 -14.71 -8.41
C ASN A 174 -12.46 -13.96 -9.06
N THR A 175 -11.36 -13.83 -8.32
CA THR A 175 -10.14 -13.19 -8.79
C THR A 175 -9.27 -14.19 -9.54
N GLU A 176 -8.95 -13.88 -10.79
CA GLU A 176 -7.99 -14.61 -11.61
C GLU A 176 -6.62 -13.92 -11.57
N TYR A 177 -5.66 -14.54 -10.89
CA TYR A 177 -4.29 -14.04 -10.82
C TYR A 177 -3.54 -14.38 -12.12
N THR A 178 -3.37 -13.37 -12.97
CA THR A 178 -2.79 -13.53 -14.31
C THR A 178 -1.38 -12.94 -14.35
N PRO A 179 -0.36 -13.70 -14.80
CA PRO A 179 0.98 -13.17 -14.96
C PRO A 179 1.12 -12.35 -16.26
N LEU A 180 1.79 -11.20 -16.17
CA LEU A 180 2.31 -10.43 -17.29
C LEU A 180 3.84 -10.37 -17.19
N TYR A 181 4.53 -11.01 -18.13
CA TYR A 181 5.99 -11.11 -18.17
C TYR A 181 6.63 -9.84 -18.71
N LEU A 182 7.64 -9.33 -18.00
CA LEU A 182 8.39 -8.14 -18.38
C LEU A 182 9.37 -8.48 -19.52
N ASN A 183 9.57 -7.53 -20.44
CA ASN A 183 10.59 -7.60 -21.47
C ASN A 183 11.47 -6.34 -21.47
N ALA A 184 12.72 -6.48 -21.02
CA ALA A 184 13.71 -5.41 -20.94
C ALA A 184 14.14 -4.84 -22.30
N GLU A 185 14.00 -5.60 -23.38
CA GLU A 185 14.44 -5.16 -24.71
C GLU A 185 13.56 -4.04 -25.27
N ASN A 186 12.25 -4.13 -25.02
CA ASN A 186 11.26 -3.28 -25.69
C ASN A 186 10.25 -2.63 -24.74
N HIS A 187 10.45 -2.71 -23.42
CA HIS A 187 9.64 -2.03 -22.41
C HIS A 187 8.16 -2.47 -22.43
N THR A 188 7.92 -3.77 -22.63
CA THR A 188 6.57 -4.36 -22.70
C THR A 188 6.29 -5.36 -21.59
N LEU A 189 5.00 -5.53 -21.31
CA LEU A 189 4.42 -6.60 -20.51
C LEU A 189 3.67 -7.56 -21.44
N ASN A 190 3.84 -8.87 -21.25
CA ASN A 190 3.40 -9.89 -22.20
C ASN A 190 2.70 -11.05 -21.49
N HIS A 191 1.64 -11.60 -22.08
CA HIS A 191 1.03 -12.86 -21.60
C HIS A 191 1.96 -14.05 -21.72
N ALA A 192 2.74 -14.11 -22.80
CA ALA A 192 3.69 -15.18 -23.04
C ALA A 192 5.02 -14.90 -22.34
N LYS A 193 5.68 -15.96 -21.85
CA LYS A 193 7.03 -15.88 -21.30
C LYS A 193 8.02 -15.40 -22.36
N ILE A 194 8.96 -14.56 -21.97
CA ILE A 194 10.06 -14.10 -22.83
C ILE A 194 11.13 -15.19 -22.87
N SER A 195 11.54 -15.62 -24.07
CA SER A 195 12.43 -16.78 -24.24
C SER A 195 13.90 -16.47 -24.04
N SER A 196 14.37 -15.29 -24.44
CA SER A 196 15.78 -14.88 -24.34
C SER A 196 15.99 -13.94 -23.16
N ALA A 197 17.13 -14.10 -22.48
CA ALA A 197 17.50 -13.24 -21.37
C ALA A 197 17.99 -11.87 -21.86
N HIS A 198 17.40 -10.81 -21.31
CA HIS A 198 17.77 -9.41 -21.53
C HIS A 198 17.90 -8.68 -20.19
N VAL A 199 18.64 -7.59 -20.18
CA VAL A 199 18.83 -6.74 -18.99
C VAL A 199 18.53 -5.28 -19.35
N ALA A 200 17.70 -4.63 -18.54
CA ALA A 200 17.51 -3.19 -18.54
C ALA A 200 18.29 -2.59 -17.37
N GLN A 201 18.71 -1.34 -17.50
CA GLN A 201 19.51 -0.64 -16.49
C GLN A 201 18.99 0.78 -16.27
N TYR A 202 19.15 1.27 -15.05
CA TYR A 202 18.93 2.67 -14.71
C TYR A 202 19.91 3.10 -13.62
N ASP A 203 20.27 4.38 -13.63
CA ASP A 203 21.02 5.01 -12.55
C ASP A 203 20.09 5.18 -11.33
N SER A 204 20.42 4.51 -10.22
CA SER A 204 19.61 4.54 -9.01
C SER A 204 19.64 5.89 -8.29
N GLU A 205 20.65 6.73 -8.57
CA GLU A 205 20.85 8.04 -7.94
C GLU A 205 20.23 9.18 -8.77
N ASP A 206 20.05 9.00 -10.10
CA ASP A 206 19.36 9.98 -10.94
C ASP A 206 17.83 9.84 -10.80
N LYS A 207 17.22 10.77 -10.03
CA LYS A 207 15.77 10.86 -9.82
C LYS A 207 14.95 11.01 -11.12
N ARG A 208 15.56 11.20 -12.30
CA ARG A 208 14.88 11.27 -13.61
C ARG A 208 14.91 9.94 -14.38
N GLN A 209 15.71 8.96 -13.96
CA GLN A 209 15.81 7.66 -14.61
C GLN A 209 14.91 6.63 -13.94
N ASP A 210 14.32 5.78 -14.74
CA ASP A 210 13.56 4.59 -14.34
C ASP A 210 13.52 3.62 -15.52
N VAL A 211 13.07 2.39 -15.27
CA VAL A 211 12.65 1.46 -16.32
C VAL A 211 11.16 1.21 -16.19
N SER A 212 10.46 1.21 -17.32
CA SER A 212 9.02 1.01 -17.37
C SER A 212 8.60 -0.09 -18.36
N PHE A 213 7.45 -0.71 -18.10
CA PHE A 213 6.92 -1.80 -18.90
C PHE A 213 5.41 -1.64 -19.10
N LYS A 214 4.94 -1.73 -20.34
CA LYS A 214 3.56 -1.39 -20.71
C LYS A 214 2.75 -2.58 -21.22
N TYR A 215 1.48 -2.64 -20.82
CA TYR A 215 0.45 -3.52 -21.39
C TYR A 215 -0.81 -2.69 -21.73
N THR A 216 -1.25 -2.71 -22.99
CA THR A 216 -2.51 -2.08 -23.41
C THR A 216 -3.61 -3.13 -23.44
N PHE A 217 -4.76 -2.82 -22.83
CA PHE A 217 -5.86 -3.76 -22.72
C PHE A 217 -6.72 -3.80 -23.98
N ASP A 218 -7.01 -5.00 -24.49
CA ASP A 218 -7.91 -5.21 -25.64
C ASP A 218 -9.41 -5.18 -25.29
N LYS A 219 -9.73 -5.22 -24.00
CA LYS A 219 -11.10 -5.18 -23.47
C LYS A 219 -11.11 -4.52 -22.09
N ASP A 220 -12.26 -3.98 -21.69
CA ASP A 220 -12.45 -3.46 -20.34
C ASP A 220 -12.12 -4.54 -19.31
N THR A 221 -11.20 -4.23 -18.39
CA THR A 221 -10.65 -5.16 -17.42
C THR A 221 -10.53 -4.48 -16.07
N GLU A 222 -11.09 -5.10 -15.03
CA GLU A 222 -11.00 -4.61 -13.67
C GLU A 222 -9.92 -5.37 -12.93
N LEU A 223 -8.99 -4.63 -12.33
CA LEU A 223 -7.98 -5.18 -11.44
C LEU A 223 -8.35 -4.78 -10.03
N VAL A 224 -8.62 -5.74 -9.14
CA VAL A 224 -9.03 -5.46 -7.76
C VAL A 224 -8.32 -6.42 -6.80
N GLY A 225 -7.38 -5.89 -6.01
CA GLY A 225 -6.63 -6.65 -5.03
C GLY A 225 -5.16 -6.22 -4.93
N ASN A 226 -4.35 -7.12 -4.36
CA ASN A 226 -2.90 -6.96 -4.37
C ASN A 226 -2.32 -7.31 -5.75
N MET A 227 -1.17 -6.74 -6.07
CA MET A 227 -0.33 -7.19 -7.18
C MET A 227 1.04 -7.61 -6.64
N ASN A 228 1.68 -8.56 -7.32
CA ASN A 228 3.03 -8.98 -6.97
C ASN A 228 3.95 -8.73 -8.16
N LEU A 229 4.99 -7.91 -7.97
CA LEU A 229 6.00 -7.67 -8.99
C LEU A 229 7.25 -8.48 -8.65
N LYS A 230 7.41 -9.60 -9.35
CA LYS A 230 8.63 -10.40 -9.31
C LYS A 230 9.67 -9.81 -10.25
N LEU A 231 10.86 -9.55 -9.74
CA LEU A 231 12.00 -9.08 -10.51
C LEU A 231 13.23 -9.96 -10.24
N TRP A 232 14.08 -10.11 -11.24
CA TRP A 232 15.45 -10.57 -11.07
C TRP A 232 16.36 -9.36 -11.14
N VAL A 233 17.16 -9.12 -10.11
CA VAL A 233 17.89 -7.86 -9.95
C VAL A 233 19.35 -8.08 -9.55
N SER A 234 20.22 -7.15 -9.90
CA SER A 234 21.57 -7.04 -9.35
C SER A 234 22.02 -5.57 -9.31
N THR A 235 23.08 -5.30 -8.56
CA THR A 235 23.81 -4.03 -8.53
C THR A 235 25.31 -4.28 -8.56
N THR A 236 26.08 -3.31 -9.03
CA THR A 236 27.54 -3.39 -9.14
C THR A 236 28.24 -2.55 -8.07
N ASP A 237 27.67 -1.39 -7.70
CA ASP A 237 28.35 -0.36 -6.92
C ASP A 237 27.95 -0.33 -5.42
N SER A 238 27.00 -1.18 -5.02
CA SER A 238 26.50 -1.33 -3.65
C SER A 238 26.39 -2.81 -3.27
N ASP A 239 26.25 -3.09 -1.97
CA ASP A 239 25.93 -4.42 -1.42
C ASP A 239 24.43 -4.59 -1.12
N ASP A 240 23.60 -3.63 -1.52
CA ASP A 240 22.16 -3.62 -1.32
C ASP A 240 21.46 -2.69 -2.33
N MET A 241 20.13 -2.75 -2.40
CA MET A 241 19.31 -1.96 -3.33
C MET A 241 17.97 -1.60 -2.68
N ASP A 242 17.55 -0.35 -2.78
CA ASP A 242 16.17 0.09 -2.54
C ASP A 242 15.43 0.21 -3.88
N LEU A 243 14.39 -0.61 -4.04
CA LEU A 243 13.54 -0.64 -5.22
C LEU A 243 12.19 0.02 -4.92
N PHE A 244 11.82 0.96 -5.77
CA PHE A 244 10.53 1.64 -5.77
C PHE A 244 9.74 1.15 -6.97
N ALA A 245 8.56 0.57 -6.72
CA ALA A 245 7.68 0.04 -7.74
C ALA A 245 6.36 0.82 -7.77
N GLY A 246 5.88 1.10 -8.99
CA GLY A 246 4.63 1.83 -9.20
C GLY A 246 3.82 1.23 -10.33
N ILE A 247 2.50 1.27 -10.19
CA ILE A 247 1.55 0.96 -11.23
C ILE A 247 0.87 2.25 -11.64
N LYS A 248 0.91 2.55 -12.93
CA LYS A 248 0.27 3.71 -13.54
C LYS A 248 -0.80 3.26 -14.53
N LYS A 249 -1.82 4.09 -14.68
CA LYS A 249 -2.81 3.99 -15.76
C LYS A 249 -2.55 5.10 -16.76
N LEU A 250 -2.44 4.75 -18.03
CA LEU A 250 -2.39 5.72 -19.11
C LEU A 250 -3.70 5.66 -19.91
N ASP A 251 -4.24 6.83 -20.24
CA ASP A 251 -5.40 6.95 -21.11
C ASP A 251 -5.08 6.54 -22.56
N ARG A 252 -6.10 6.49 -23.41
CA ARG A 252 -5.96 6.14 -24.85
C ARG A 252 -5.06 7.10 -25.65
N ARG A 253 -4.67 8.24 -25.09
CA ARG A 253 -3.76 9.22 -25.69
C ARG A 253 -2.35 9.10 -25.12
N GLY A 254 -2.13 8.20 -24.17
CA GLY A 254 -0.85 7.98 -23.49
C GLY A 254 -0.59 8.92 -22.31
N ASN A 255 -1.58 9.68 -21.83
CA ASN A 255 -1.42 10.53 -20.65
C ASN A 255 -1.70 9.75 -19.38
N GLU A 256 -0.95 10.01 -18.32
CA GLU A 256 -1.23 9.42 -17.01
C GLU A 256 -2.60 9.86 -16.46
N VAL A 257 -3.38 8.89 -15.98
CA VAL A 257 -4.62 9.10 -15.25
C VAL A 257 -4.29 9.10 -13.76
N ASN A 258 -4.44 10.25 -13.12
CA ASN A 258 -4.14 10.38 -11.70
C ASN A 258 -5.31 9.95 -10.79
N PHE A 259 -4.94 9.53 -9.59
CA PHE A 259 -5.86 9.16 -8.51
C PHE A 259 -5.51 9.87 -7.21
N PRO A 260 -6.46 9.97 -6.26
CA PRO A 260 -6.12 10.26 -4.88
C PRO A 260 -5.12 9.23 -4.35
N ASP A 261 -4.06 9.72 -3.72
CA ASP A 261 -3.01 8.89 -3.13
C ASP A 261 -2.48 9.58 -1.86
N PHE A 262 -1.63 8.89 -1.12
CA PHE A 262 -1.13 9.35 0.14
C PHE A 262 -0.14 10.51 -0.05
N ASN A 263 -0.16 11.58 0.74
CA ASN A 263 -1.11 11.95 1.79
C ASN A 263 -2.01 13.08 1.26
N HIS A 264 -3.20 12.72 0.77
CA HIS A 264 -4.15 13.64 0.15
C HIS A 264 -3.63 14.35 -1.12
N ILE A 265 -2.66 13.74 -1.80
CA ILE A 265 -2.21 14.22 -3.11
C ILE A 265 -3.24 13.83 -4.18
N GLU A 266 -3.26 14.57 -5.28
CA GLU A 266 -4.23 14.40 -6.37
C GLU A 266 -3.59 13.93 -7.68
N ASN A 267 -2.26 13.96 -7.73
CA ASN A 267 -1.42 13.50 -8.83
C ASN A 267 -0.82 12.10 -8.54
N GLY A 268 -1.55 11.27 -7.80
CA GLY A 268 -1.15 9.92 -7.45
C GLY A 268 -1.26 8.92 -8.59
N GLN A 269 -0.88 7.67 -8.31
CA GLN A 269 -0.89 6.55 -9.24
C GLN A 269 -1.82 5.41 -8.78
N VAL A 270 -1.86 4.28 -9.50
CA VAL A 270 -2.78 3.16 -9.21
C VAL A 270 -2.38 2.42 -7.93
N ALA A 271 -1.13 1.96 -7.89
CA ALA A 271 -0.57 1.20 -6.79
C ALA A 271 0.92 1.51 -6.58
N THR A 272 1.39 1.37 -5.35
CA THR A 272 2.79 1.62 -4.96
C THR A 272 3.32 0.50 -4.07
N GLY A 273 4.60 0.17 -4.23
CA GLY A 273 5.30 -0.82 -3.43
C GLY A 273 6.79 -0.50 -3.30
N TRP A 274 7.41 -1.03 -2.25
CA TRP A 274 8.82 -0.79 -1.93
C TRP A 274 9.48 -2.06 -1.44
N LEU A 275 10.77 -2.20 -1.71
CA LEU A 275 11.59 -3.27 -1.15
C LEU A 275 13.06 -2.86 -1.06
N ARG A 276 13.64 -2.97 0.13
CA ARG A 276 15.09 -3.09 0.29
C ARG A 276 15.49 -4.53 0.02
N VAL A 277 16.35 -4.77 -0.97
CA VAL A 277 16.61 -6.11 -1.54
C VAL A 277 17.27 -7.04 -0.54
N SER A 278 18.09 -6.56 0.40
CA SER A 278 18.58 -7.39 1.49
C SER A 278 17.46 -7.99 2.36
N HIS A 279 16.27 -7.40 2.37
CA HIS A 279 15.11 -7.89 3.12
C HIS A 279 14.20 -8.84 2.31
N ARG A 280 14.64 -9.30 1.12
CA ARG A 280 13.84 -10.10 0.16
C ARG A 280 13.36 -11.47 0.66
N GLU A 281 13.79 -11.94 1.82
CA GLU A 281 13.41 -13.27 2.30
C GLU A 281 11.91 -13.34 2.60
N LEU A 282 11.21 -14.22 1.89
CA LEU A 282 9.77 -14.44 2.05
C LEU A 282 9.45 -15.38 3.21
N ASP A 283 8.40 -15.02 3.97
CA ASP A 283 7.62 -15.89 4.83
C ASP A 283 6.72 -16.75 3.94
N GLN A 284 7.12 -18.02 3.76
CA GLN A 284 6.44 -18.95 2.85
C GLN A 284 5.02 -19.32 3.30
N GLU A 285 4.71 -19.19 4.58
CA GLU A 285 3.38 -19.52 5.12
C GLU A 285 2.38 -18.38 4.88
N LYS A 286 2.85 -17.14 4.93
CA LYS A 286 2.00 -15.95 4.75
C LYS A 286 1.96 -15.42 3.33
N SER A 287 3.01 -15.68 2.55
CA SER A 287 3.07 -15.22 1.15
C SER A 287 1.99 -15.91 0.32
N THR A 288 1.38 -15.13 -0.56
CA THR A 288 0.46 -15.61 -1.59
C THR A 288 0.98 -15.20 -2.96
N ILE A 289 0.42 -15.76 -4.04
CA ILE A 289 0.84 -15.41 -5.41
C ILE A 289 0.78 -13.91 -5.69
N ALA A 290 -0.17 -13.18 -5.08
CA ALA A 290 -0.38 -11.75 -5.31
C ALA A 290 0.09 -10.85 -4.17
N GLN A 291 0.44 -11.39 -3.01
CA GLN A 291 0.90 -10.63 -1.86
C GLN A 291 2.11 -11.34 -1.25
N PRO A 292 3.35 -10.96 -1.65
CA PRO A 292 4.55 -11.47 -1.00
C PRO A 292 4.61 -10.95 0.44
N TRP A 293 5.02 -11.81 1.37
CA TRP A 293 5.19 -11.44 2.77
C TRP A 293 6.64 -11.61 3.17
N HIS A 294 7.34 -10.53 3.46
CA HIS A 294 8.75 -10.58 3.85
C HIS A 294 8.90 -10.82 5.35
N LYS A 295 9.87 -11.65 5.73
CA LYS A 295 10.18 -11.90 7.15
C LYS A 295 10.78 -10.68 7.83
N HIS A 296 11.66 -9.96 7.11
CA HIS A 296 12.49 -8.89 7.65
C HIS A 296 13.31 -9.31 8.89
N GLU A 297 13.73 -10.58 8.98
CA GLU A 297 14.41 -11.14 10.15
C GLU A 297 15.94 -10.97 10.07
N THR A 298 16.50 -11.03 8.87
CA THR A 298 17.94 -10.83 8.61
C THR A 298 18.15 -10.08 7.30
N GLU A 299 19.31 -9.42 7.17
CA GLU A 299 19.74 -8.80 5.92
C GLU A 299 20.57 -9.78 5.08
N LEU A 300 20.08 -10.09 3.87
CA LEU A 300 20.79 -10.87 2.86
C LEU A 300 21.51 -9.93 1.89
N LYS A 301 22.64 -9.34 2.31
CA LYS A 301 23.45 -8.46 1.44
C LYS A 301 23.87 -9.15 0.14
N LEU A 302 24.14 -8.34 -0.88
CA LEU A 302 24.50 -8.78 -2.22
C LEU A 302 26.01 -8.73 -2.41
N SER A 303 26.54 -9.71 -3.12
CA SER A 303 27.85 -9.58 -3.78
C SER A 303 27.71 -8.75 -5.05
N GLN A 304 28.83 -8.18 -5.53
CA GLN A 304 28.85 -7.48 -6.82
C GLN A 304 28.32 -8.39 -7.94
N ASP A 305 27.37 -7.88 -8.71
CA ASP A 305 26.70 -8.56 -9.83
C ASP A 305 25.96 -9.86 -9.44
N GLU A 306 25.68 -10.07 -8.15
CA GLU A 306 24.84 -11.18 -7.69
C GLU A 306 23.39 -10.98 -8.14
N ILE A 307 22.90 -11.87 -9.00
CA ILE A 307 21.53 -11.81 -9.52
C ILE A 307 20.60 -12.58 -8.59
N VAL A 308 19.67 -11.87 -7.96
CA VAL A 308 18.72 -12.44 -7.00
C VAL A 308 17.27 -12.22 -7.44
N PRO A 309 16.35 -13.17 -7.17
CA PRO A 309 14.93 -12.95 -7.34
C PRO A 309 14.38 -12.16 -6.15
N VAL A 310 13.47 -11.23 -6.42
CA VAL A 310 12.71 -10.47 -5.42
C VAL A 310 11.24 -10.39 -5.82
N GLU A 311 10.37 -10.24 -4.83
CA GLU A 311 8.93 -10.08 -5.03
C GLU A 311 8.47 -8.85 -4.26
N ILE A 312 8.02 -7.81 -4.97
CA ILE A 312 7.62 -6.54 -4.36
C ILE A 312 6.11 -6.55 -4.11
N GLU A 313 5.69 -6.30 -2.87
CA GLU A 313 4.27 -6.12 -2.51
C GLU A 313 3.78 -4.77 -3.08
N LEU A 314 2.99 -4.80 -4.15
CA LEU A 314 2.23 -3.64 -4.58
C LEU A 314 0.95 -3.63 -3.76
N LEU A 315 0.77 -2.55 -3.00
CA LEU A 315 -0.31 -2.45 -2.03
C LEU A 315 -1.70 -2.61 -2.68
N PRO A 316 -2.70 -3.09 -1.91
CA PRO A 316 -4.06 -3.27 -2.40
C PRO A 316 -4.58 -2.04 -3.14
N SER A 317 -5.06 -2.28 -4.36
CA SER A 317 -5.63 -1.28 -5.24
C SER A 317 -6.79 -1.86 -6.05
N ASP A 318 -7.60 -0.97 -6.61
CA ASP A 318 -8.62 -1.28 -7.61
C ASP A 318 -8.47 -0.33 -8.80
N THR A 319 -8.65 -0.78 -10.04
CA THR A 319 -8.75 0.13 -11.19
C THR A 319 -9.41 -0.57 -12.38
N LEU A 320 -10.35 0.12 -13.02
CA LEU A 320 -10.84 -0.23 -14.34
C LEU A 320 -9.83 0.27 -15.39
N PHE A 321 -9.34 -0.64 -16.22
CA PHE A 321 -8.65 -0.32 -17.47
C PHE A 321 -9.60 -0.60 -18.63
N LYS A 322 -10.08 0.45 -19.28
CA LYS A 322 -10.93 0.33 -20.47
C LYS A 322 -10.10 -0.15 -21.65
N GLN A 323 -10.77 -0.73 -22.64
CA GLN A 323 -10.17 -1.06 -23.92
C GLN A 323 -9.36 0.13 -24.47
N GLY A 324 -8.10 -0.13 -24.83
CA GLY A 324 -7.14 0.85 -25.35
C GLY A 324 -6.44 1.69 -24.28
N GLU A 325 -6.77 1.55 -23.01
CA GLU A 325 -5.97 2.11 -21.91
C GLU A 325 -4.80 1.17 -21.57
N THR A 326 -3.78 1.73 -20.92
CA THR A 326 -2.51 1.04 -20.68
C THR A 326 -2.19 0.97 -19.19
N LEU A 327 -1.79 -0.21 -18.73
CA LEU A 327 -1.08 -0.38 -17.46
C LEU A 327 0.42 -0.21 -17.70
N GLU A 328 1.06 0.59 -16.87
CA GLU A 328 2.51 0.79 -16.89
C GLU A 328 3.09 0.43 -15.51
N VAL A 329 4.03 -0.51 -15.50
CA VAL A 329 4.90 -0.77 -14.35
C VAL A 329 6.08 0.18 -14.42
N VAL A 330 6.44 0.83 -13.33
CA VAL A 330 7.64 1.64 -13.18
C VAL A 330 8.50 1.06 -12.07
N VAL A 331 9.80 0.91 -12.32
CA VAL A 331 10.82 0.51 -11.32
C VAL A 331 11.90 1.58 -11.26
N LYS A 332 12.20 2.06 -10.06
CA LYS A 332 13.09 3.20 -9.82
C LYS A 332 13.91 3.05 -8.55
N GLY A 333 15.00 3.82 -8.43
CA GLY A 333 15.83 3.92 -7.21
C GLY A 333 15.38 5.00 -6.20
N SER A 334 14.27 5.69 -6.46
CA SER A 334 13.70 6.70 -5.58
C SER A 334 12.21 6.87 -5.84
N GLU A 335 11.53 7.70 -5.05
CA GLU A 335 10.09 7.93 -5.15
C GLU A 335 9.62 8.24 -6.58
N ILE A 336 8.61 7.50 -7.04
CA ILE A 336 8.08 7.59 -8.41
C ILE A 336 7.21 8.83 -8.56
N VAL A 337 6.23 9.00 -7.66
CA VAL A 337 5.44 10.23 -7.58
C VAL A 337 6.16 11.15 -6.61
N ILE A 338 6.57 12.34 -7.08
CA ILE A 338 7.34 13.30 -6.28
C ILE A 338 6.43 14.35 -5.61
N GLY A 339 6.95 14.93 -4.53
CA GLY A 339 6.29 16.03 -3.82
C GLY A 339 5.17 15.56 -2.88
N ASN A 340 4.54 16.56 -2.26
CA ASN A 340 3.43 16.39 -1.32
C ASN A 340 2.42 17.53 -1.47
N SER A 341 1.28 17.44 -0.77
CA SER A 341 0.21 18.43 -0.78
C SER A 341 0.46 19.62 0.15
N THR A 342 1.56 19.61 0.93
CA THR A 342 1.88 20.60 1.96
C THR A 342 3.36 21.03 1.91
N PRO A 343 3.76 21.86 0.93
CA PRO A 343 5.16 22.27 0.77
C PRO A 343 5.76 22.83 2.07
N GLY A 344 6.95 22.35 2.45
CA GLY A 344 7.63 22.72 3.69
C GLY A 344 7.24 21.88 4.92
N MET A 345 6.28 20.97 4.80
CA MET A 345 5.89 20.03 5.85
C MET A 345 5.94 18.59 5.32
N LYS A 346 6.56 17.68 6.08
CA LYS A 346 6.79 16.29 5.68
C LYS A 346 5.58 15.39 5.96
N THR A 347 4.43 15.69 5.36
CA THR A 347 3.16 14.97 5.61
C THR A 347 3.06 13.62 4.88
N ARG A 348 3.89 13.42 3.85
CA ARG A 348 3.97 12.19 3.04
C ARG A 348 5.24 11.42 3.41
N TYR A 349 5.29 10.13 3.08
CA TYR A 349 6.51 9.36 3.17
C TYR A 349 7.64 9.98 2.35
N GLU A 350 8.85 9.87 2.89
CA GLU A 350 10.10 10.22 2.23
C GLU A 350 11.10 9.11 2.57
N HIS A 351 11.88 8.68 1.57
CA HIS A 351 12.84 7.58 1.69
C HIS A 351 14.25 8.05 1.35
N GLU A 352 14.71 9.11 2.03
CA GLU A 352 15.98 9.77 1.69
C GLU A 352 17.22 9.07 2.28
N GLU A 353 17.08 8.17 3.27
CA GLU A 353 18.19 7.35 3.81
C GLU A 353 18.30 6.03 3.02
N THR A 354 18.84 6.13 1.81
CA THR A 354 18.92 5.02 0.86
C THR A 354 20.26 4.27 0.87
N VAL A 355 20.23 3.00 0.50
CA VAL A 355 21.42 2.17 0.22
C VAL A 355 21.85 2.22 -1.27
N ASN A 356 21.09 2.94 -2.09
CA ASN A 356 21.31 2.98 -3.54
C ASN A 356 22.61 3.68 -3.91
N LYS A 357 23.29 3.08 -4.89
CA LYS A 357 24.51 3.62 -5.50
C LYS A 357 24.69 3.01 -6.89
N GLY A 358 24.96 3.86 -7.87
CA GLY A 358 25.26 3.45 -9.24
C GLY A 358 24.10 2.74 -9.95
N MET A 359 24.46 1.80 -10.82
CA MET A 359 23.51 1.18 -11.74
C MET A 359 22.75 0.00 -11.11
N HIS A 360 21.43 0.02 -11.28
CA HIS A 360 20.57 -1.12 -11.00
C HIS A 360 20.26 -1.89 -12.29
N MET A 361 20.34 -3.21 -12.22
CA MET A 361 20.08 -4.11 -13.34
C MET A 361 18.78 -4.87 -13.13
N ILE A 362 17.89 -4.88 -14.13
CA ILE A 362 16.63 -5.64 -14.13
C ILE A 362 16.68 -6.69 -15.24
N TYR A 363 16.73 -7.97 -14.87
CA TYR A 363 16.82 -9.08 -15.80
C TYR A 363 15.43 -9.62 -16.17
N THR A 364 15.26 -9.99 -17.43
CA THR A 364 14.00 -10.53 -17.96
C THR A 364 14.27 -11.64 -18.96
N GLY A 365 13.34 -12.59 -19.08
CA GLY A 365 13.37 -13.67 -20.07
C GLY A 365 14.36 -14.81 -19.82
N GLY A 366 14.16 -15.92 -20.53
CA GLY A 366 14.89 -17.16 -20.29
C GLY A 366 14.60 -17.73 -18.90
N LYS A 367 15.62 -17.82 -18.05
CA LYS A 367 15.48 -18.24 -16.64
C LYS A 367 14.99 -17.12 -15.72
N TYR A 368 15.06 -15.85 -16.16
CA TYR A 368 14.68 -14.68 -15.38
C TYR A 368 13.22 -14.32 -15.64
N ASP A 369 12.32 -15.06 -14.99
CA ASP A 369 10.86 -14.95 -15.13
C ASP A 369 10.26 -13.74 -14.40
N SER A 370 10.86 -12.56 -14.56
CA SER A 370 10.33 -11.30 -14.04
C SER A 370 8.92 -11.05 -14.60
N GLN A 371 7.95 -10.85 -13.71
CA GLN A 371 6.53 -10.78 -14.05
C GLN A 371 5.75 -9.94 -13.05
N LEU A 372 4.66 -9.33 -13.50
CA LEU A 372 3.63 -8.75 -12.66
C LEU A 372 2.44 -9.71 -12.58
N ILE A 373 2.04 -10.09 -11.36
CA ILE A 373 0.78 -10.79 -11.13
C ILE A 373 -0.33 -9.75 -10.96
N ILE A 374 -1.34 -9.78 -11.83
CA ILE A 374 -2.50 -8.87 -11.78
C ILE A 374 -3.77 -9.62 -11.32
N PRO A 375 -4.59 -9.01 -10.43
CA PRO A 375 -5.81 -9.61 -9.89
C PRO A 375 -7.03 -9.26 -10.75
N ILE A 376 -7.24 -9.96 -11.86
CA ILE A 376 -8.39 -9.71 -12.74
C ILE A 376 -9.67 -10.17 -12.03
N VAL A 377 -10.67 -9.30 -11.94
CA VAL A 377 -12.01 -9.66 -11.48
C VAL A 377 -12.99 -9.57 -12.65
N ASN A 378 -13.82 -10.61 -12.81
CA ASN A 378 -14.84 -10.71 -13.85
C ASN A 378 -16.22 -10.36 -13.33
#